data_AF-A0A4U8YRJ1-F1
#
_entry.id   AF-A0A4U8YRJ1-F1
#
_cell.length_a   1.000
_cell.length_b   1.000
_cell.length_c   1.000
_cell.angle_alpha   90.00
_cell.angle_beta   90.00
_cell.angle_gamma   90.00
#
_symmetry.space_group_name_H-M   'P 1'
#
loop_
_entity.id
_entity.type
_entity.pdbx_description
1 polymer ?
#
loop_
_entity_poly.entity_id
_entity_poly.type
_entity_poly.pdbx_seq_one_letter_code
_entity_poly.pdbx_strand_id
1 'polypeptide(L)'
;MTAPKAFHPKGLYTIPWSGRNNANGWIEPTTQCQLRCPGCYRGVSENGYAPSHADLDDLKEQVAFLIKKRNVQTISIAGGEPLLYPELDALVAHIKSQDVKVGLLTNGLLLDEAKLNHLKKIGVDCIQLHVDKFQGRGEDEAQVNQLRADFCRMFRKVSDIHLGFIMPVSEQTVSDLEVLAPFFREHSDIIDTVTLTVYREEILSPDKERHQENLHGLLEKIRKELCLTWCAWIPKLYNDDFGWLYASTVFRNGKPWKTVTPSMFQSIQENHFQTRGRYKFTPFDKRSPILDHQGVSIQTVIVVNLPVRLSQGWNLCRGCPDAMVYQGKLVPSCLLEHVKKGEDITVFEACCEDCCG
;
A
#
# COMPACT_ATOMS: atom_id res chain seq x y z
N MET A 1 28.41 -22.53 5.31
CA MET A 1 27.54 -21.41 5.76
C MET A 1 26.12 -21.93 5.72
N THR A 2 25.46 -22.08 6.85
CA THR A 2 24.05 -22.52 6.89
C THR A 2 23.19 -21.47 6.20
N ALA A 3 22.40 -21.87 5.20
CA ALA A 3 21.42 -21.00 4.57
C ALA A 3 20.59 -20.28 5.66
N PRO A 4 20.31 -18.98 5.53
CA PRO A 4 19.52 -18.26 6.52
C PRO A 4 18.19 -19.00 6.72
N LYS A 5 17.86 -19.28 7.99
CA LYS A 5 16.58 -19.91 8.34
C LYS A 5 15.46 -19.07 7.74
N ALA A 6 14.47 -19.72 7.14
CA ALA A 6 13.25 -19.06 6.65
C ALA A 6 12.69 -18.15 7.76
N PHE A 7 12.26 -16.95 7.40
CA PHE A 7 11.55 -16.06 8.30
C PHE A 7 10.27 -16.79 8.67
N HIS A 8 10.19 -17.19 9.93
CA HIS A 8 8.98 -17.78 10.46
C HIS A 8 8.31 -16.72 11.33
N PRO A 9 7.10 -16.25 11.00
CA PRO A 9 6.40 -15.17 11.70
C PRO A 9 5.81 -15.63 13.05
N LYS A 10 6.49 -16.55 13.74
CA LYS A 10 6.04 -17.12 15.01
C LYS A 10 5.91 -16.00 16.03
N GLY A 11 4.72 -15.86 16.61
CA GLY A 11 4.42 -14.84 17.61
C GLY A 11 3.95 -13.50 17.03
N LEU A 12 3.88 -13.34 15.70
CA LEU A 12 3.23 -12.18 15.08
C LEU A 12 1.71 -12.40 14.99
N TYR A 13 0.96 -11.31 15.00
CA TYR A 13 -0.48 -11.36 14.78
C TYR A 13 -0.79 -11.59 13.31
N THR A 14 -1.45 -12.70 12.99
CA THR A 14 -1.93 -12.95 11.63
C THR A 14 -3.21 -12.16 11.40
N ILE A 15 -3.16 -11.20 10.48
CA ILE A 15 -4.33 -10.39 10.14
C ILE A 15 -5.36 -11.31 9.45
N PRO A 16 -6.60 -11.41 9.97
CA PRO A 16 -7.60 -12.35 9.50
C PRO A 16 -8.34 -11.86 8.23
N TRP A 17 -7.64 -11.12 7.37
CA TRP A 17 -8.22 -10.65 6.12
C TRP A 17 -8.49 -11.82 5.17
N SER A 18 -9.66 -11.78 4.57
CA SER A 18 -10.16 -12.79 3.62
C SER A 18 -10.82 -12.11 2.43
N GLY A 19 -11.40 -12.88 1.52
CA GLY A 19 -12.18 -12.33 0.42
C GLY A 19 -13.28 -11.36 0.88
N ARG A 20 -13.97 -11.65 2.00
CA ARG A 20 -15.05 -10.82 2.56
C ARG A 20 -14.59 -9.83 3.63
N ASN A 21 -13.66 -10.21 4.49
CA ASN A 21 -13.28 -9.37 5.62
C ASN A 21 -11.96 -8.63 5.37
N ASN A 22 -11.93 -7.84 4.30
CA ASN A 22 -10.76 -7.04 3.91
C ASN A 22 -11.06 -5.55 4.06
N ALA A 23 -10.16 -4.82 4.73
CA ALA A 23 -10.34 -3.41 5.04
C ALA A 23 -10.04 -2.46 3.87
N ASN A 24 -9.43 -2.94 2.78
CA ASN A 24 -9.13 -2.14 1.59
C ASN A 24 -9.90 -2.64 0.35
N GLY A 25 -10.36 -1.69 -0.46
CA GLY A 25 -10.68 -1.87 -1.86
C GLY A 25 -9.73 -1.07 -2.74
N TRP A 26 -9.52 -1.51 -3.97
CA TRP A 26 -8.58 -0.89 -4.89
C TRP A 26 -9.24 -0.61 -6.24
N ILE A 27 -9.09 0.62 -6.73
CA ILE A 27 -9.56 1.01 -8.06
C ILE A 27 -8.48 1.79 -8.80
N GLU A 28 -8.48 1.64 -10.13
CA GLU A 28 -7.54 2.31 -11.02
C GLU A 28 -8.32 3.04 -12.11
N PRO A 29 -8.70 4.31 -11.90
CA PRO A 29 -9.56 5.04 -12.85
C PRO A 29 -8.84 5.41 -14.14
N THR A 30 -7.51 5.35 -14.15
CA THR A 30 -6.72 5.62 -15.34
C THR A 30 -5.45 4.79 -15.38
N THR A 31 -5.01 4.49 -16.58
CA THR A 31 -3.72 3.90 -16.87
C THR A 31 -2.73 4.97 -17.37
N GLN A 32 -3.20 6.18 -17.68
CA GLN A 32 -2.35 7.29 -18.09
C GLN A 32 -1.43 7.74 -16.95
N CYS A 33 -0.15 7.96 -17.25
CA CYS A 33 0.83 8.51 -16.31
C CYS A 33 1.86 9.33 -17.08
N GLN A 34 2.25 10.48 -16.52
CA GLN A 34 3.32 11.33 -17.07
C GLN A 34 4.74 10.82 -16.78
N LEU A 35 4.88 9.79 -15.94
CA LEU A 35 6.16 9.13 -15.65
C LEU A 35 6.24 7.77 -16.35
N ARG A 36 7.47 7.37 -16.69
CA ARG A 36 7.80 6.06 -17.28
C ARG A 36 8.80 5.32 -16.39
N CYS A 37 8.43 5.14 -15.12
CA CYS A 37 9.31 4.52 -14.12
C CYS A 37 9.74 3.12 -14.57
N PRO A 38 11.03 2.77 -14.43
CA PRO A 38 11.47 1.39 -14.58
C PRO A 38 10.65 0.48 -13.65
N GLY A 39 10.12 -0.60 -14.21
CA GLY A 39 9.42 -1.59 -13.41
C GLY A 39 8.03 -1.21 -12.92
N CYS A 40 7.34 -0.32 -13.62
CA CYS A 40 5.94 -0.07 -13.36
C CYS A 40 5.08 -1.30 -13.70
N TYR A 41 4.35 -1.86 -12.74
CA TYR A 41 3.50 -3.05 -12.96
C TYR A 41 2.37 -2.83 -13.98
N ARG A 42 2.01 -1.56 -14.26
CA ARG A 42 1.06 -1.21 -15.32
C ARG A 42 1.68 -1.26 -16.71
N GLY A 43 3.00 -1.46 -16.84
CA GLY A 43 3.70 -1.50 -18.13
C GLY A 43 3.80 -0.15 -18.83
N VAL A 44 3.70 0.98 -18.12
CA VAL A 44 3.73 2.34 -18.74
C VAL A 44 5.02 2.60 -19.53
N SER A 45 6.12 1.96 -19.13
CA SER A 45 7.41 2.01 -19.81
C SER A 45 7.53 1.06 -21.01
N GLU A 46 6.56 0.18 -21.25
CA GLU A 46 6.60 -0.81 -22.33
C GLU A 46 6.24 -0.20 -23.70
N ASN A 47 6.74 -0.82 -24.77
CA ASN A 47 6.43 -0.41 -26.14
C ASN A 47 4.98 -0.74 -26.50
N GLY A 48 4.29 0.19 -27.18
CA GLY A 48 2.89 0.01 -27.57
C GLY A 48 1.88 0.25 -26.46
N TYR A 49 2.31 0.78 -25.30
CA TYR A 49 1.42 1.16 -24.21
C TYR A 49 0.39 2.21 -24.63
N ALA A 50 -0.89 1.85 -24.57
CA ALA A 50 -2.01 2.73 -24.88
C ALA A 50 -2.76 3.09 -23.58
N PRO A 51 -2.58 4.32 -23.06
CA PRO A 51 -3.27 4.74 -21.85
C PRO A 51 -4.76 4.96 -22.09
N SER A 52 -5.57 4.78 -21.05
CA SER A 52 -7.01 5.00 -21.06
C SER A 52 -7.51 5.53 -19.72
N HIS A 53 -8.71 6.13 -19.77
CA HIS A 53 -9.53 6.43 -18.60
C HIS A 53 -10.69 5.44 -18.57
N ALA A 54 -10.99 4.90 -17.39
CA ALA A 54 -12.20 4.13 -17.18
C ALA A 54 -13.41 5.08 -17.14
N ASP A 55 -14.56 4.58 -17.57
CA ASP A 55 -15.83 5.30 -17.43
C ASP A 55 -16.18 5.48 -15.94
N LEU A 56 -16.72 6.63 -15.56
CA LEU A 56 -17.07 6.92 -14.18
C LEU A 56 -18.16 5.97 -13.66
N ASP A 57 -19.14 5.61 -14.46
CA ASP A 57 -20.23 4.72 -14.03
C ASP A 57 -19.71 3.28 -13.84
N ASP A 58 -18.80 2.81 -14.69
CA ASP A 58 -18.07 1.54 -14.47
C ASP A 58 -17.33 1.57 -13.12
N LEU A 59 -16.66 2.67 -12.78
CA LEU A 59 -15.95 2.79 -11.50
C LEU A 59 -16.90 2.82 -10.30
N LYS A 60 -18.08 3.45 -10.42
CA LYS A 60 -19.11 3.41 -9.38
C LYS A 60 -19.61 1.98 -9.16
N GLU A 61 -19.81 1.22 -10.24
CA GLU A 61 -20.18 -0.20 -10.15
C GLU A 61 -19.08 -1.03 -9.47
N GLN A 62 -17.80 -0.78 -9.78
CA GLN A 62 -16.69 -1.44 -9.10
C GLN A 62 -16.66 -1.11 -7.60
N VAL A 63 -16.90 0.15 -7.22
CA VAL A 63 -17.00 0.58 -5.81
C VAL A 63 -18.15 -0.14 -5.11
N ALA A 64 -19.34 -0.16 -5.73
CA ALA A 64 -20.50 -0.87 -5.18
C ALA A 64 -20.24 -2.38 -5.03
N PHE A 65 -19.57 -2.99 -6.01
CA PHE A 65 -19.17 -4.40 -5.94
C PHE A 65 -18.18 -4.64 -4.78
N LEU A 66 -17.16 -3.81 -4.63
CA LEU A 66 -16.18 -3.91 -3.55
C LEU A 66 -16.86 -3.83 -2.19
N ILE A 67 -17.75 -2.85 -1.98
CA ILE A 67 -18.50 -2.70 -0.73
C ILE A 67 -19.42 -3.89 -0.47
N LYS A 68 -20.08 -4.42 -1.51
CA LYS A 68 -20.94 -5.60 -1.38
C LYS A 68 -20.14 -6.86 -1.02
N LYS A 69 -18.95 -7.04 -1.63
CA LYS A 69 -18.15 -8.26 -1.47
C LYS A 69 -17.18 -8.21 -0.30
N ARG A 70 -16.80 -7.01 0.17
CA ARG A 70 -15.80 -6.79 1.22
C ARG A 70 -16.29 -5.81 2.26
N ASN A 71 -15.90 -6.02 3.51
CA ASN A 71 -16.04 -5.07 4.61
C ASN A 71 -15.02 -3.92 4.49
N VAL A 72 -15.04 -3.21 3.36
CA VAL A 72 -14.09 -2.14 3.06
C VAL A 72 -14.22 -0.99 4.07
N GLN A 73 -13.07 -0.48 4.51
CA GLN A 73 -12.95 0.74 5.29
C GLN A 73 -12.42 1.89 4.45
N THR A 74 -11.58 1.56 3.46
CA THR A 74 -10.94 2.50 2.56
C THR A 74 -11.06 1.97 1.12
N ILE A 75 -11.36 2.85 0.17
CA ILE A 75 -11.07 2.62 -1.24
C ILE A 75 -9.80 3.41 -1.58
N SER A 76 -8.78 2.69 -2.02
CA SER A 76 -7.53 3.25 -2.52
C SER A 76 -7.63 3.47 -4.03
N ILE A 77 -7.41 4.71 -4.47
CA ILE A 77 -7.40 5.13 -5.86
C ILE A 77 -5.94 5.18 -6.33
N ALA A 78 -5.59 4.34 -7.30
CA ALA A 78 -4.23 4.20 -7.86
C ALA A 78 -4.27 4.07 -9.40
N GLY A 79 -3.31 3.36 -10.01
CA GLY A 79 -3.27 3.08 -11.45
C GLY A 79 -2.05 3.69 -12.12
N GLY A 80 -2.28 4.46 -13.18
CA GLY A 80 -1.26 5.35 -13.73
C GLY A 80 -0.99 6.50 -12.75
N GLU A 81 -1.38 7.72 -13.12
CA GLU A 81 -1.44 8.86 -12.20
C GLU A 81 -2.90 9.27 -11.99
N PRO A 82 -3.49 8.97 -10.82
CA PRO A 82 -4.89 9.32 -10.53
C PRO A 82 -5.21 10.81 -10.68
N LEU A 83 -4.24 11.71 -10.45
CA LEU A 83 -4.46 13.15 -10.64
C LEU A 83 -4.64 13.56 -12.11
N LEU A 84 -4.41 12.66 -13.07
CA LEU A 84 -4.74 12.87 -14.48
C LEU A 84 -6.17 12.45 -14.84
N TYR A 85 -6.89 11.77 -13.94
CA TYR A 85 -8.26 11.32 -14.24
C TYR A 85 -9.24 12.50 -14.22
N PRO A 86 -9.95 12.79 -15.34
CA PRO A 86 -10.79 13.99 -15.45
C PRO A 86 -11.95 14.06 -14.44
N GLU A 87 -12.47 12.91 -14.03
CA GLU A 87 -13.65 12.80 -13.16
C GLU A 87 -13.30 12.41 -11.72
N LEU A 88 -12.06 12.67 -11.28
CA LEU A 88 -11.59 12.31 -9.94
C LEU A 88 -12.48 12.87 -8.83
N ASP A 89 -12.89 14.13 -8.93
CA ASP A 89 -13.75 14.76 -7.93
C ASP A 89 -15.10 14.03 -7.77
N ALA A 90 -15.71 13.64 -8.89
CA ALA A 90 -16.98 12.93 -8.90
C ALA A 90 -16.83 11.50 -8.34
N LEU A 91 -15.72 10.83 -8.67
CA LEU A 91 -15.39 9.51 -8.11
C LEU A 91 -15.18 9.58 -6.60
N VAL A 92 -14.41 10.55 -6.11
CA VAL A 92 -14.18 10.76 -4.68
C VAL A 92 -15.51 11.04 -3.97
N ALA A 93 -16.33 11.95 -4.50
CA ALA A 93 -17.65 12.25 -3.94
C ALA A 93 -18.54 10.99 -3.86
N HIS A 94 -18.52 10.15 -4.90
CA HIS A 94 -19.26 8.89 -4.89
C HIS A 94 -18.76 7.94 -3.80
N ILE A 95 -17.45 7.70 -3.67
CA ILE A 95 -16.91 6.83 -2.62
C ILE A 95 -17.28 7.35 -1.22
N LYS A 96 -17.16 8.66 -0.99
CA LYS A 96 -17.51 9.27 0.30
C LYS A 96 -19.01 9.13 0.63
N SER A 97 -19.88 9.13 -0.37
CA SER A 97 -21.32 8.88 -0.16
C SER A 97 -21.64 7.49 0.42
N GLN A 98 -20.68 6.56 0.37
CA GLN A 98 -20.82 5.20 0.88
C GLN A 98 -20.27 5.00 2.31
N ASP A 99 -19.92 6.08 3.03
CA ASP A 99 -19.26 6.02 4.37
C ASP A 99 -17.93 5.24 4.37
N VAL A 100 -17.18 5.37 3.27
CA VAL A 100 -15.85 4.77 3.09
C VAL A 100 -14.79 5.87 3.01
N LYS A 101 -13.60 5.59 3.53
CA LYS A 101 -12.46 6.51 3.41
C LYS A 101 -11.89 6.47 1.99
N VAL A 102 -11.29 7.58 1.57
CA VAL A 102 -10.61 7.68 0.28
C VAL A 102 -9.11 7.77 0.48
N GLY A 103 -8.38 6.77 -0.01
CA GLY A 103 -6.93 6.82 -0.14
C GLY A 103 -6.56 7.17 -1.59
N LEU A 104 -5.52 7.98 -1.78
CA LEU A 104 -5.00 8.33 -3.11
C LEU A 104 -3.51 7.98 -3.20
N LEU A 105 -3.14 7.23 -4.23
CA LEU A 105 -1.74 6.93 -4.52
C LEU A 105 -1.31 7.77 -5.72
N THR A 106 -0.35 8.67 -5.56
CA THR A 106 0.09 9.59 -6.61
C THR A 106 1.61 9.69 -6.65
N ASN A 107 2.17 9.96 -7.82
CA ASN A 107 3.59 10.27 -7.94
C ASN A 107 3.93 11.70 -7.45
N GLY A 108 2.91 12.54 -7.22
CA GLY A 108 3.04 13.86 -6.62
C GLY A 108 3.51 14.97 -7.56
N LEU A 109 3.75 14.72 -8.85
CA LEU A 109 4.16 15.79 -9.79
C LEU A 109 3.11 16.88 -9.97
N LEU A 110 1.83 16.50 -9.87
CA LEU A 110 0.70 17.42 -9.99
C LEU A 110 0.20 17.89 -8.62
N LEU A 111 0.91 17.57 -7.55
CA LEU A 111 0.52 17.88 -6.19
C LEU A 111 1.27 19.13 -5.71
N ASP A 112 0.57 20.26 -5.69
CA ASP A 112 0.97 21.47 -5.00
C ASP A 112 0.05 21.75 -3.80
N GLU A 113 0.31 22.84 -3.07
CA GLU A 113 -0.48 23.21 -1.88
C GLU A 113 -1.97 23.47 -2.22
N ALA A 114 -2.26 24.04 -3.39
CA ALA A 114 -3.63 24.31 -3.83
C ALA A 114 -4.38 23.00 -4.16
N LYS A 115 -3.72 22.09 -4.88
CA LYS A 115 -4.23 20.75 -5.19
C LYS A 115 -4.42 19.94 -3.91
N LEU A 116 -3.48 19.99 -2.96
CA LEU A 116 -3.61 19.29 -1.69
C LEU A 116 -4.83 19.79 -0.88
N ASN A 117 -5.02 21.11 -0.79
CA ASN A 117 -6.20 21.71 -0.18
C ASN A 117 -7.50 21.28 -0.90
N HIS A 118 -7.50 21.24 -2.23
CA HIS A 118 -8.62 20.76 -3.02
C HIS A 118 -8.95 19.29 -2.72
N LEU A 119 -7.96 18.40 -2.74
CA LEU A 119 -8.13 16.97 -2.44
C LEU A 119 -8.69 16.75 -1.03
N LYS A 120 -8.17 17.47 -0.02
CA LYS A 120 -8.73 17.48 1.34
C LYS A 120 -10.20 17.92 1.33
N LYS A 121 -10.53 19.01 0.63
CA LYS A 121 -11.89 19.57 0.55
C LYS A 121 -12.91 18.59 -0.06
N ILE A 122 -12.54 17.87 -1.12
CA ILE A 122 -13.43 16.90 -1.76
C ILE A 122 -13.54 15.58 -0.98
N GLY A 123 -12.72 15.38 0.05
CA GLY A 123 -12.84 14.26 0.99
C GLY A 123 -11.78 13.18 0.88
N VAL A 124 -10.64 13.43 0.24
CA VAL A 124 -9.48 12.51 0.29
C VAL A 124 -8.94 12.48 1.73
N ASP A 125 -8.88 11.29 2.32
CA ASP A 125 -8.48 11.10 3.73
C ASP A 125 -6.96 10.85 3.87
N CYS A 126 -6.35 10.20 2.88
CA CYS A 126 -4.93 9.82 2.92
C CYS A 126 -4.30 9.89 1.53
N ILE A 127 -3.06 10.37 1.46
CA ILE A 127 -2.25 10.37 0.25
C ILE A 127 -0.97 9.57 0.51
N GLN A 128 -0.72 8.56 -0.32
CA GLN A 128 0.58 7.88 -0.39
C GLN A 128 1.34 8.36 -1.62
N LEU A 129 2.50 8.96 -1.38
CA LEU A 129 3.36 9.51 -2.43
C LEU A 129 4.40 8.47 -2.86
N HIS A 130 4.47 8.20 -4.16
CA HIS A 130 5.61 7.50 -4.75
C HIS A 130 6.63 8.51 -5.26
N VAL A 131 7.65 8.75 -4.43
CA VAL A 131 8.80 9.60 -4.73
C VAL A 131 10.05 8.75 -4.57
N ASP A 132 10.88 8.67 -5.61
CA ASP A 132 12.03 7.77 -5.73
C ASP A 132 13.02 8.27 -6.81
N LYS A 133 14.31 7.93 -6.68
CA LYS A 133 15.38 8.35 -7.61
C LYS A 133 15.17 7.88 -9.05
N PHE A 134 14.49 6.75 -9.29
CA PHE A 134 14.27 6.22 -10.64
C PHE A 134 13.23 7.01 -11.46
N GLN A 135 12.73 8.12 -10.92
CA GLN A 135 11.76 8.99 -11.58
C GLN A 135 12.40 10.23 -12.22
N GLY A 136 13.73 10.35 -12.20
CA GLY A 136 14.46 11.49 -12.77
C GLY A 136 14.27 12.78 -11.98
N ARG A 137 14.06 12.66 -10.66
CA ARG A 137 13.77 13.79 -9.74
C ARG A 137 14.90 14.07 -8.75
N GLY A 138 16.06 13.48 -9.01
CA GLY A 138 17.28 13.52 -8.20
C GLY A 138 18.19 12.36 -8.64
N GLU A 139 19.48 12.46 -8.38
CA GLU A 139 20.45 11.42 -8.76
C GLU A 139 20.49 10.28 -7.74
N ASP A 140 20.17 10.58 -6.47
CA ASP A 140 20.18 9.64 -5.35
C ASP A 140 19.05 9.95 -4.35
N GLU A 141 18.89 9.08 -3.36
CA GLU A 141 17.84 9.23 -2.34
C GLU A 141 18.07 10.40 -1.38
N ALA A 142 19.30 10.92 -1.26
CA ALA A 142 19.57 12.10 -0.44
C ALA A 142 19.02 13.37 -1.11
N GLN A 143 19.21 13.52 -2.41
CA GLN A 143 18.63 14.61 -3.19
C GLN A 143 17.10 14.49 -3.24
N VAL A 144 16.58 13.28 -3.45
CA VAL A 144 15.13 13.04 -3.49
C VAL A 144 14.47 13.27 -2.12
N ASN A 145 15.20 13.06 -1.01
CA ASN A 145 14.70 13.43 0.32
C ASN A 145 14.42 14.92 0.48
N GLN A 146 15.10 15.81 -0.25
CA GLN A 146 14.74 17.23 -0.25
C GLN A 146 13.32 17.43 -0.79
N LEU A 147 12.97 16.75 -1.88
CA LEU A 147 11.61 16.77 -2.42
C LEU A 147 10.60 16.15 -1.44
N ARG A 148 10.94 15.04 -0.76
CA ARG A 148 10.08 14.46 0.28
C ARG A 148 9.89 15.43 1.46
N ALA A 149 10.93 16.16 1.85
CA ALA A 149 10.86 17.17 2.89
C ALA A 149 9.92 18.32 2.48
N ASP A 150 9.93 18.70 1.20
CA ASP A 150 9.04 19.73 0.66
C ASP A 150 7.56 19.31 0.76
N PHE A 151 7.26 18.05 0.41
CA PHE A 151 5.93 17.47 0.66
C PHE A 151 5.59 17.46 2.15
N CYS A 152 6.51 17.05 3.03
CA CYS A 152 6.27 17.09 4.48
C CYS A 152 5.94 18.51 4.97
N ARG A 153 6.63 19.55 4.47
CA ARG A 153 6.33 20.96 4.79
C ARG A 153 4.95 21.37 4.27
N MET A 154 4.59 20.96 3.06
CA MET A 154 3.28 21.23 2.46
C MET A 154 2.14 20.60 3.27
N PHE A 155 2.27 19.33 3.65
CA PHE A 155 1.26 18.62 4.45
C PHE A 155 1.11 19.21 5.86
N ARG A 156 2.20 19.67 6.49
CA ARG A 156 2.12 20.39 7.78
C ARG A 156 1.33 21.69 7.69
N LYS A 157 1.38 22.41 6.57
CA LYS A 157 0.60 23.65 6.37
C LYS A 157 -0.90 23.37 6.18
N VAL A 158 -1.24 22.32 5.43
CA VAL A 158 -2.65 22.00 5.11
C VAL A 158 -3.37 21.29 6.26
N SER A 159 -2.65 20.46 7.03
CA SER A 159 -3.13 19.64 8.15
C SER A 159 -4.30 18.69 7.82
N ASP A 160 -4.64 17.78 8.74
CA ASP A 160 -5.82 16.88 8.71
C ASP A 160 -5.97 15.94 7.48
N ILE A 161 -4.88 15.70 6.76
CA ILE A 161 -4.80 14.70 5.70
C ILE A 161 -3.58 13.82 5.95
N HIS A 162 -3.75 12.51 5.85
CA HIS A 162 -2.68 11.57 6.13
C HIS A 162 -1.63 11.57 5.01
N LEU A 163 -0.36 11.51 5.40
CA LEU A 163 0.76 11.42 4.49
C LEU A 163 1.44 10.06 4.66
N GLY A 164 1.60 9.34 3.55
CA GLY A 164 2.51 8.21 3.47
C GLY A 164 3.46 8.32 2.28
N PHE A 165 4.52 7.53 2.34
CA PHE A 165 5.40 7.28 1.20
C PHE A 165 5.34 5.81 0.83
N ILE A 166 5.33 5.52 -0.47
CA ILE A 166 5.43 4.17 -1.02
C ILE A 166 6.60 4.10 -1.99
N MET A 167 7.46 3.09 -1.87
CA MET A 167 8.60 2.93 -2.77
C MET A 167 9.00 1.47 -2.93
N PRO A 168 9.56 1.09 -4.10
CA PRO A 168 10.19 -0.20 -4.28
C PRO A 168 11.46 -0.33 -3.44
N VAL A 169 11.76 -1.55 -2.99
CA VAL A 169 13.04 -1.90 -2.38
C VAL A 169 13.48 -3.28 -2.90
N SER A 170 14.76 -3.41 -3.20
CA SER A 170 15.40 -4.61 -3.74
C SER A 170 16.75 -4.81 -3.09
N GLU A 171 17.45 -5.90 -3.42
CA GLU A 171 18.84 -6.07 -2.96
C GLU A 171 19.79 -4.94 -3.41
N GLN A 172 19.49 -4.32 -4.56
CA GLN A 172 20.31 -3.25 -5.15
C GLN A 172 20.04 -1.88 -4.51
N THR A 173 18.86 -1.70 -3.90
CA THR A 173 18.40 -0.40 -3.37
C THR A 173 18.26 -0.39 -1.85
N VAL A 174 18.42 -1.55 -1.19
CA VAL A 174 18.32 -1.63 0.28
C VAL A 174 19.29 -0.72 1.02
N SER A 175 20.45 -0.42 0.44
CA SER A 175 21.42 0.54 1.01
C SER A 175 20.87 1.96 1.06
N ASP A 176 19.90 2.32 0.21
CA ASP A 176 19.26 3.63 0.25
C ASP A 176 18.50 3.86 1.57
N LEU A 177 18.12 2.78 2.27
CA LEU A 177 17.48 2.87 3.58
C LEU A 177 18.38 3.54 4.63
N GLU A 178 19.69 3.55 4.45
CA GLU A 178 20.63 4.27 5.34
C GLU A 178 20.33 5.78 5.34
N VAL A 179 19.86 6.32 4.21
CA VAL A 179 19.50 7.74 4.04
C VAL A 179 18.01 7.98 4.29
N LEU A 180 17.15 7.02 3.94
CA LEU A 180 15.70 7.13 4.13
C LEU A 180 15.27 6.94 5.60
N ALA A 181 15.92 6.05 6.35
CA ALA A 181 15.53 5.74 7.73
C ALA A 181 15.69 6.93 8.70
N PRO A 182 16.78 7.73 8.67
CA PRO A 182 16.85 8.98 9.41
C PRO A 182 15.74 9.95 9.02
N PHE A 183 15.48 10.13 7.72
CA PHE A 183 14.44 11.01 7.20
C PHE A 183 13.04 10.63 7.71
N PHE A 184 12.65 9.35 7.61
CA PHE A 184 11.33 8.91 8.10
C PHE A 184 11.16 9.08 9.61
N ARG A 185 12.23 8.91 10.40
CA ARG A 185 12.19 9.15 11.85
C ARG A 185 12.06 10.64 12.16
N GLU A 186 12.84 11.49 11.49
CA GLU A 186 12.79 12.94 11.66
C GLU A 186 11.39 13.50 11.35
N HIS A 187 10.75 12.97 10.31
CA HIS A 187 9.43 13.39 9.86
C HIS A 187 8.28 12.50 10.38
N SER A 188 8.51 11.75 11.46
CA SER A 188 7.50 10.85 12.06
C SER A 188 6.29 11.57 12.65
N ASP A 189 6.34 12.88 12.84
CA ASP A 189 5.20 13.72 13.21
C ASP A 189 4.15 13.77 12.09
N ILE A 190 4.59 13.86 10.83
CA ILE A 190 3.70 14.05 9.67
C ILE A 190 3.57 12.79 8.80
N ILE A 191 4.62 11.96 8.69
CA ILE A 191 4.58 10.72 7.92
C ILE A 191 3.92 9.61 8.75
N ASP A 192 2.70 9.25 8.37
CA ASP A 192 1.89 8.18 8.98
C ASP A 192 2.33 6.78 8.55
N THR A 193 2.59 6.62 7.25
CA THR A 193 2.81 5.30 6.65
C THR A 193 4.04 5.31 5.74
N VAL A 194 4.88 4.30 5.88
CA VAL A 194 5.96 4.01 4.94
C VAL A 194 5.72 2.62 4.38
N THR A 195 5.43 2.52 3.09
CA THR A 195 5.17 1.27 2.40
C THR A 195 6.37 0.91 1.52
N LEU A 196 7.00 -0.22 1.79
CA LEU A 196 8.10 -0.76 0.99
C LEU A 196 7.61 -1.96 0.20
N THR A 197 7.54 -1.84 -1.12
CA THR A 197 7.21 -2.97 -2.00
C THR A 197 8.49 -3.69 -2.38
N VAL A 198 8.64 -4.96 -2.00
CA VAL A 198 9.79 -5.77 -2.40
C VAL A 198 9.74 -5.97 -3.90
N TYR A 199 10.62 -5.28 -4.61
CA TYR A 199 10.64 -5.21 -6.05
C TYR A 199 11.39 -6.41 -6.61
N ARG A 200 10.68 -7.23 -7.38
CA ARG A 200 11.26 -8.36 -8.10
C ARG A 200 11.16 -8.08 -9.60
N GLU A 201 12.30 -8.10 -10.29
CA GLU A 201 12.36 -7.95 -11.75
C GLU A 201 11.48 -8.99 -12.49
N GLU A 202 11.25 -10.15 -11.86
CA GLU A 202 10.48 -11.29 -12.40
C GLU A 202 9.04 -10.95 -12.82
N ILE A 203 8.37 -9.99 -12.16
CA ILE A 203 6.97 -9.64 -12.46
C ILE A 203 6.85 -8.75 -13.71
N LEU A 204 7.95 -8.08 -14.07
CA LEU A 204 7.95 -7.02 -15.09
C LEU A 204 8.65 -7.46 -16.38
N SER A 205 9.29 -8.64 -16.36
CA SER A 205 9.88 -9.26 -17.53
C SER A 205 9.94 -10.78 -17.34
N PRO A 206 8.99 -11.54 -17.92
CA PRO A 206 8.95 -13.01 -17.80
C PRO A 206 10.24 -13.71 -18.29
N ASP A 207 11.00 -13.04 -19.14
CA ASP A 207 12.17 -13.58 -19.86
C ASP A 207 13.53 -13.22 -19.22
N LYS A 208 13.56 -12.54 -18.06
CA LYS A 208 14.84 -12.26 -17.37
C LYS A 208 15.21 -13.39 -16.43
N GLU A 209 16.51 -13.72 -16.40
CA GLU A 209 17.08 -14.73 -15.50
C GLU A 209 16.60 -14.49 -14.07
N ARG A 210 16.17 -15.57 -13.40
CA ARG A 210 15.67 -15.54 -12.02
C ARG A 210 16.77 -15.09 -11.07
N HIS A 211 16.87 -13.80 -10.80
CA HIS A 211 17.56 -13.34 -9.62
C HIS A 211 16.70 -13.73 -8.41
N GLN A 212 17.04 -14.87 -7.79
CA GLN A 212 16.52 -15.21 -6.48
C GLN A 212 17.06 -14.19 -5.47
N GLU A 213 16.34 -13.09 -5.29
CA GLU A 213 16.57 -12.21 -4.16
C GLU A 213 16.50 -13.05 -2.87
N ASN A 214 17.51 -12.91 -2.02
CA ASN A 214 17.46 -13.41 -0.66
C ASN A 214 16.51 -12.52 0.14
N LEU A 215 15.21 -12.71 -0.08
CA LEU A 215 14.10 -12.00 0.57
C LEU A 215 14.31 -11.89 2.08
N HIS A 216 14.77 -12.97 2.70
CA HIS A 216 15.03 -13.05 4.13
C HIS A 216 16.18 -12.16 4.57
N GLY A 217 17.29 -12.16 3.83
CA GLY A 217 18.40 -11.24 4.03
C GLY A 217 17.98 -9.78 3.83
N LEU A 218 17.17 -9.50 2.80
CA LEU A 218 16.61 -8.18 2.53
C LEU A 218 15.72 -7.71 3.68
N LEU A 219 14.81 -8.57 4.18
CA LEU A 219 13.96 -8.26 5.32
C LEU A 219 14.75 -7.94 6.59
N GLU A 220 15.81 -8.70 6.89
CA GLU A 220 16.65 -8.41 8.06
C GLU A 220 17.40 -7.08 7.92
N LYS A 221 17.85 -6.73 6.72
CA LYS A 221 18.42 -5.41 6.43
C LYS A 221 17.38 -4.31 6.65
N ILE A 222 16.19 -4.44 6.05
CA ILE A 222 15.07 -3.49 6.24
C ILE A 222 14.77 -3.31 7.73
N ARG A 223 14.64 -4.42 8.47
CA ARG A 223 14.36 -4.41 9.91
C ARG A 223 15.45 -3.67 10.69
N LYS A 224 16.72 -3.90 10.35
CA LYS A 224 17.86 -3.27 11.02
C LYS A 224 17.94 -1.77 10.72
N GLU A 225 17.92 -1.37 9.45
CA GLU A 225 18.07 0.03 9.05
C GLU A 225 16.93 0.90 9.57
N LEU A 226 15.70 0.40 9.52
CA LEU A 226 14.52 1.12 10.04
C LEU A 226 14.25 0.87 11.53
N CYS A 227 15.09 0.10 12.22
CA CYS A 227 14.94 -0.24 13.65
C CYS A 227 13.55 -0.83 14.00
N LEU A 228 13.05 -1.74 13.17
CA LEU A 228 11.66 -2.24 13.24
C LEU A 228 11.51 -3.40 14.22
N THR A 229 10.33 -3.44 14.84
CA THR A 229 9.78 -4.63 15.50
C THR A 229 8.49 -5.02 14.78
N TRP A 230 8.50 -6.19 14.15
CA TRP A 230 7.32 -6.72 13.46
C TRP A 230 6.20 -7.03 14.46
N CYS A 231 4.96 -6.74 14.08
CA CYS A 231 3.81 -6.87 14.96
C CYS A 231 2.66 -7.68 14.33
N ALA A 232 2.46 -7.57 13.01
CA ALA A 232 1.41 -8.27 12.31
C ALA A 232 1.83 -8.62 10.88
N TRP A 233 1.12 -9.56 10.26
CA TRP A 233 1.41 -10.01 8.90
C TRP A 233 0.19 -10.61 8.20
N ILE A 234 0.28 -10.72 6.88
CA ILE A 234 -0.65 -11.44 6.01
C ILE A 234 0.14 -12.55 5.32
N PRO A 235 -0.28 -13.82 5.38
CA PRO A 235 0.41 -14.92 4.72
C PRO A 235 0.18 -14.93 3.20
N LYS A 236 1.03 -15.66 2.49
CA LYS A 236 0.79 -16.07 1.09
C LYS A 236 -0.21 -17.24 1.01
N LEU A 237 -0.59 -17.64 -0.21
CA LEU A 237 -1.55 -18.73 -0.43
C LEU A 237 -0.94 -20.13 -0.24
N TYR A 238 0.24 -20.38 -0.81
CA TYR A 238 0.80 -21.73 -0.96
C TYR A 238 1.94 -22.06 0.01
N ASN A 239 2.39 -21.13 0.83
CA ASN A 239 3.45 -21.34 1.81
C ASN A 239 3.31 -20.40 3.02
N ASP A 240 4.14 -20.62 4.04
CA ASP A 240 4.21 -19.80 5.26
C ASP A 240 5.07 -18.54 5.10
N ASP A 241 5.25 -18.06 3.86
CA ASP A 241 5.92 -16.79 3.58
C ASP A 241 4.93 -15.62 3.71
N PHE A 242 5.44 -14.40 3.91
CA PHE A 242 4.61 -13.22 4.09
C PHE A 242 4.19 -12.63 2.73
N GLY A 243 2.95 -12.20 2.65
CA GLY A 243 2.46 -11.27 1.65
C GLY A 243 2.65 -9.82 2.11
N TRP A 244 2.24 -9.51 3.33
CA TRP A 244 2.41 -8.17 3.94
C TRP A 244 2.96 -8.33 5.35
N LEU A 245 3.83 -7.43 5.77
CA LEU A 245 4.44 -7.42 7.10
C LEU A 245 4.39 -6.01 7.68
N TYR A 246 3.93 -5.91 8.93
CA TYR A 246 3.66 -4.64 9.59
C TYR A 246 4.59 -4.44 10.77
N ALA A 247 5.13 -3.24 10.89
CA ALA A 247 5.75 -2.70 12.10
C ALA A 247 5.11 -1.35 12.42
N SER A 248 4.94 -1.02 13.69
CA SER A 248 4.46 0.31 14.08
C SER A 248 5.24 0.81 15.27
N THR A 249 5.69 2.05 15.18
CA THR A 249 6.50 2.70 16.20
C THR A 249 5.78 3.94 16.69
N VAL A 250 5.64 4.04 18.01
CA VAL A 250 5.14 5.22 18.71
C VAL A 250 6.33 6.13 18.98
N PHE A 251 6.23 7.37 18.49
CA PHE A 251 7.20 8.42 18.72
C PHE A 251 6.67 9.41 19.75
N ARG A 252 7.57 10.00 20.52
CA ARG A 252 7.28 11.10 21.43
C ARG A 252 8.29 12.21 21.19
N ASN A 253 7.81 13.39 20.80
CA ASN A 253 8.61 14.55 20.40
C ASN A 253 9.66 14.17 19.34
N GLY A 254 9.22 13.45 18.30
CA GLY A 254 10.07 13.00 17.17
C GLY A 254 11.07 11.89 17.49
N LYS A 255 11.08 11.36 18.73
CA LYS A 255 11.99 10.26 19.13
C LYS A 255 11.22 8.95 19.31
N PRO A 256 11.75 7.81 18.85
CA PRO A 256 11.13 6.51 19.12
C PRO A 256 10.94 6.32 20.62
N TRP A 257 9.71 6.00 21.04
CA TRP A 257 9.34 5.83 22.45
C TRP A 257 8.97 4.39 22.77
N LYS A 258 8.09 3.77 21.95
CA LYS A 258 7.67 2.38 22.11
C LYS A 258 7.39 1.75 20.75
N THR A 259 7.55 0.44 20.64
CA THR A 259 7.07 -0.34 19.50
C THR A 259 5.71 -0.96 19.82
N VAL A 260 4.87 -1.08 18.81
CA VAL A 260 3.57 -1.75 18.93
C VAL A 260 3.82 -3.26 18.91
N THR A 261 3.39 -3.96 19.95
CA THR A 261 3.55 -5.41 20.04
C THR A 261 2.48 -6.14 19.22
N PRO A 262 2.67 -7.43 18.89
CA PRO A 262 1.63 -8.26 18.29
C PRO A 262 0.31 -8.26 19.07
N SER A 263 0.38 -8.36 20.41
CA SER A 263 -0.82 -8.35 21.27
C SER A 263 -1.55 -7.01 21.28
N MET A 264 -0.81 -5.89 21.21
CA MET A 264 -1.41 -4.57 21.06
C MET A 264 -2.12 -4.43 19.72
N PHE A 265 -1.46 -4.86 18.63
CA PHE A 265 -2.05 -4.82 17.28
C PHE A 265 -3.32 -5.68 17.20
N GLN A 266 -3.28 -6.90 17.74
CA GLN A 266 -4.44 -7.78 17.86
C GLN A 266 -5.59 -7.10 18.61
N SER A 267 -5.32 -6.55 19.79
CA SER A 267 -6.34 -5.89 20.63
C SER A 267 -7.01 -4.72 19.90
N ILE A 268 -6.23 -3.94 19.12
CA ILE A 268 -6.77 -2.84 18.31
C ILE A 268 -7.70 -3.35 17.22
N GLN A 269 -7.30 -4.42 16.52
CA GLN A 269 -8.09 -5.00 15.43
C GLN A 269 -9.38 -5.64 15.96
N GLU A 270 -9.29 -6.44 17.03
CA GLU A 270 -10.43 -7.12 17.64
C GLU A 270 -11.42 -6.13 18.25
N ASN A 271 -10.96 -5.12 18.97
CA ASN A 271 -11.84 -4.11 19.55
C ASN A 271 -12.53 -3.27 18.46
N HIS A 272 -11.84 -2.96 17.35
CA HIS A 272 -12.49 -2.31 16.21
C HIS A 272 -13.52 -3.21 15.55
N PHE A 273 -13.21 -4.50 15.38
CA PHE A 273 -14.13 -5.47 14.79
C PHE A 273 -15.38 -5.66 15.67
N GLN A 274 -15.22 -5.77 16.98
CA GLN A 274 -16.34 -5.87 17.92
C GLN A 274 -17.26 -4.64 17.89
N THR A 275 -16.70 -3.44 17.70
CA THR A 275 -17.47 -2.19 17.71
C THR A 275 -18.05 -1.80 16.35
N ARG A 276 -17.42 -2.20 15.24
CA ARG A 276 -17.76 -1.75 13.88
C ARG A 276 -18.08 -2.88 12.90
N GLY A 277 -17.91 -4.14 13.29
CA GLY A 277 -18.11 -5.30 12.42
C GLY A 277 -17.06 -5.46 11.31
N ARG A 278 -15.96 -4.68 11.35
CA ARG A 278 -14.90 -4.66 10.32
C ARG A 278 -13.52 -4.45 10.94
N TYR A 279 -12.48 -4.98 10.29
CA TYR A 279 -11.09 -4.75 10.67
C TYR A 279 -10.56 -3.42 10.13
N LYS A 280 -9.49 -2.89 10.73
CA LYS A 280 -8.84 -1.67 10.27
C LYS A 280 -7.78 -1.96 9.21
N PHE A 281 -7.68 -1.11 8.19
CA PHE A 281 -6.59 -1.17 7.21
C PHE A 281 -5.23 -0.85 7.85
N THR A 282 -5.15 0.29 8.54
CA THR A 282 -4.03 0.62 9.42
C THR A 282 -4.53 0.72 10.87
N PRO A 283 -3.77 0.19 11.85
CA PRO A 283 -4.22 0.13 13.25
C PRO A 283 -4.48 1.51 13.87
N PHE A 284 -3.74 2.54 13.43
CA PHE A 284 -3.74 3.87 14.03
C PHE A 284 -4.21 4.91 13.02
N ASP A 285 -5.27 5.61 13.38
CA ASP A 285 -5.74 6.81 12.71
C ASP A 285 -5.35 7.97 13.64
N LYS A 286 -4.45 8.86 13.19
CA LYS A 286 -3.98 9.99 14.01
C LYS A 286 -5.11 10.91 14.49
N ARG A 287 -6.33 10.78 13.94
CA ARG A 287 -7.52 11.53 14.39
C ARG A 287 -8.03 11.15 15.80
N SER A 288 -7.24 10.49 16.65
CA SER A 288 -7.54 10.34 18.08
C SER A 288 -7.08 11.62 18.81
N PRO A 289 -8.00 12.47 19.31
CA PRO A 289 -7.67 13.77 19.91
C PRO A 289 -6.70 13.69 21.11
N ILE A 290 -6.56 12.50 21.69
CA ILE A 290 -5.70 12.25 22.85
C ILE A 290 -4.20 12.24 22.47
N LEU A 291 -3.86 11.90 21.22
CA LEU A 291 -2.47 11.73 20.79
C LEU A 291 -1.80 13.04 20.34
N ASP A 292 -2.54 13.92 19.65
CA ASP A 292 -2.00 15.17 19.10
C ASP A 292 -1.53 16.16 20.17
N HIS A 293 -2.21 16.22 21.33
CA HIS A 293 -1.89 17.20 22.38
C HIS A 293 -0.66 16.85 23.23
N GLN A 294 -0.01 15.70 23.01
CA GLN A 294 1.11 15.22 23.84
C GLN A 294 2.44 15.05 23.08
N GLY A 295 2.50 15.54 21.83
CA GLY A 295 3.67 15.32 20.97
C GLY A 295 3.90 13.84 20.66
N VAL A 296 2.82 13.04 20.62
CA VAL A 296 2.87 11.61 20.34
C VAL A 296 2.40 11.38 18.91
N SER A 297 3.22 10.68 18.12
CA SER A 297 2.83 10.25 16.78
C SER A 297 3.07 8.74 16.62
N ILE A 298 2.43 8.14 15.64
CA ILE A 298 2.65 6.74 15.28
C ILE A 298 2.95 6.69 13.80
N GLN A 299 4.01 5.97 13.45
CA GLN A 299 4.37 5.65 12.08
C GLN A 299 4.28 4.14 11.88
N THR A 300 3.56 3.72 10.84
CA THR A 300 3.43 2.32 10.44
C THR A 300 4.31 2.06 9.22
N VAL A 301 5.21 1.09 9.32
CA VAL A 301 5.96 0.57 8.19
C VAL A 301 5.30 -0.72 7.70
N ILE A 302 5.02 -0.78 6.40
CA ILE A 302 4.41 -1.94 5.73
C ILE A 302 5.41 -2.44 4.69
N VAL A 303 5.81 -3.70 4.77
CA VAL A 303 6.59 -4.36 3.73
C VAL A 303 5.67 -5.29 2.94
N VAL A 304 5.59 -5.09 1.63
CA VAL A 304 4.73 -5.86 0.73
C VAL A 304 5.59 -6.74 -0.15
N ASN A 305 5.35 -8.05 -0.11
CA ASN A 305 6.00 -9.04 -0.95
C ASN A 305 5.11 -9.36 -2.15
N LEU A 306 5.59 -9.01 -3.35
CA LEU A 306 4.83 -9.19 -4.57
C LEU A 306 4.58 -10.68 -4.91
N PRO A 307 3.55 -11.02 -5.71
CA PRO A 307 3.27 -12.40 -6.10
C PRO A 307 4.46 -13.09 -6.78
N VAL A 308 4.59 -14.40 -6.59
CA VAL A 308 5.63 -15.22 -7.23
C VAL A 308 4.98 -16.41 -7.91
N ARG A 309 5.42 -16.76 -9.13
CA ARG A 309 4.91 -17.95 -9.82
C ARG A 309 5.58 -19.21 -9.27
N LEU A 310 4.79 -20.13 -8.74
CA LEU A 310 5.21 -21.47 -8.30
C LEU A 310 4.64 -22.54 -9.25
N SER A 311 5.06 -23.80 -9.09
CA SER A 311 4.53 -24.94 -9.84
C SER A 311 3.02 -25.14 -9.63
N GLN A 312 2.50 -24.73 -8.48
CA GLN A 312 1.09 -24.84 -8.10
C GLN A 312 0.23 -23.65 -8.57
N GLY A 313 0.84 -22.57 -9.07
CA GLY A 313 0.15 -21.34 -9.46
C GLY A 313 0.81 -20.07 -8.90
N TRP A 314 0.12 -18.95 -8.98
CA TRP A 314 0.59 -17.67 -8.45
C TRP A 314 0.47 -17.61 -6.92
N ASN A 315 1.61 -17.55 -6.24
CA ASN A 315 1.67 -17.39 -4.78
C ASN A 315 1.55 -15.91 -4.39
N LEU A 316 0.31 -15.47 -4.23
CA LEU A 316 -0.09 -14.10 -3.91
C LEU A 316 -0.54 -13.96 -2.44
N CYS A 317 -0.80 -12.73 -2.00
CA CYS A 317 -1.21 -12.41 -0.63
C CYS A 317 -2.61 -12.97 -0.33
N ARG A 318 -2.79 -13.70 0.77
CA ARG A 318 -4.10 -14.19 1.19
C ARG A 318 -5.08 -13.04 1.38
N GLY A 319 -6.21 -13.10 0.68
CA GLY A 319 -7.24 -12.06 0.71
C GLY A 319 -6.89 -10.75 0.00
N CYS A 320 -5.70 -10.61 -0.62
CA CYS A 320 -5.14 -9.44 -1.31
C CYS A 320 -5.87 -8.08 -1.10
N PRO A 321 -5.27 -7.16 -0.32
CA PRO A 321 -5.82 -5.81 -0.09
C PRO A 321 -6.01 -5.01 -1.38
N ASP A 322 -5.11 -5.20 -2.34
CA ASP A 322 -5.04 -4.40 -3.57
C ASP A 322 -5.73 -5.12 -4.74
N ALA A 323 -6.82 -5.84 -4.47
CA ALA A 323 -7.59 -6.50 -5.51
C ALA A 323 -8.63 -5.56 -6.13
N MET A 324 -8.63 -5.54 -7.45
CA MET A 324 -9.58 -4.82 -8.30
C MET A 324 -10.72 -5.71 -8.75
N VAL A 325 -11.81 -5.08 -9.16
CA VAL A 325 -12.91 -5.77 -9.83
C VAL A 325 -12.60 -5.86 -11.32
N TYR A 326 -12.62 -7.07 -11.86
CA TYR A 326 -12.49 -7.32 -13.29
C TYR A 326 -13.42 -8.46 -13.69
N GLN A 327 -14.34 -8.20 -14.62
CA GLN A 327 -15.33 -9.18 -15.10
C GLN A 327 -16.09 -9.89 -13.96
N GLY A 328 -16.49 -9.12 -12.93
CA GLY A 328 -17.23 -9.64 -11.77
C GLY A 328 -16.40 -10.49 -10.79
N LYS A 329 -15.08 -10.57 -10.97
CA LYS A 329 -14.14 -11.25 -10.07
C LYS A 329 -13.18 -10.27 -9.41
N LEU A 330 -12.61 -10.67 -8.28
CA LEU A 330 -11.54 -9.93 -7.62
C LEU A 330 -10.18 -10.43 -8.09
N VAL A 331 -9.36 -9.52 -8.62
CA VAL A 331 -8.05 -9.81 -9.21
C VAL A 331 -7.01 -8.87 -8.59
N PRO A 332 -5.86 -9.36 -8.10
CA PRO A 332 -4.77 -8.48 -7.64
C PRO A 332 -4.37 -7.48 -8.73
N SER A 333 -4.28 -6.19 -8.39
CA SER A 333 -3.91 -5.14 -9.36
C SER A 333 -2.60 -5.44 -10.11
N CYS A 334 -1.60 -5.93 -9.38
CA CYS A 334 -0.30 -6.33 -9.92
C CYS A 334 -0.32 -7.53 -10.88
N LEU A 335 -1.41 -8.31 -10.95
CA LEU A 335 -1.56 -9.46 -11.85
C LEU A 335 -2.68 -9.26 -12.88
N LEU A 336 -3.31 -8.09 -12.92
CA LEU A 336 -4.45 -7.83 -13.80
C LEU A 336 -4.11 -8.00 -15.29
N GLU A 337 -2.93 -7.56 -15.71
CA GLU A 337 -2.50 -7.70 -17.11
C GLU A 337 -2.23 -9.16 -17.51
N HIS A 338 -1.86 -10.03 -16.56
CA HIS A 338 -1.78 -11.47 -16.79
C HIS A 338 -3.16 -12.09 -17.00
N VAL A 339 -4.16 -11.66 -16.21
CA VAL A 339 -5.56 -12.11 -16.39
C VAL A 339 -6.12 -11.67 -17.73
N LYS A 340 -5.83 -10.43 -18.15
CA LYS A 340 -6.22 -9.94 -19.48
C LYS A 340 -5.57 -10.73 -20.63
N LYS A 341 -4.38 -11.30 -20.40
CA LYS A 341 -3.69 -12.21 -21.33
C LYS A 341 -4.21 -13.66 -21.26
N GLY A 342 -5.21 -13.94 -20.44
CA GLY A 342 -5.89 -15.23 -20.36
C GLY A 342 -5.42 -16.15 -19.22
N GLU A 343 -4.56 -15.68 -18.31
CA GLU A 343 -4.23 -16.46 -17.13
C GLU A 343 -5.39 -16.47 -16.12
N ASP A 344 -5.70 -17.64 -15.57
CA ASP A 344 -6.71 -17.76 -14.51
C ASP A 344 -6.09 -17.40 -13.14
N ILE A 345 -6.24 -16.13 -12.75
CA ILE A 345 -5.74 -15.59 -11.48
C ILE A 345 -6.85 -14.83 -10.80
N THR A 346 -7.35 -15.37 -9.70
CA THR A 346 -8.37 -14.72 -8.88
C THR A 346 -7.99 -14.88 -7.42
N VAL A 347 -8.28 -13.87 -6.60
CA VAL A 347 -8.10 -13.99 -5.14
C VAL A 347 -9.25 -14.74 -4.47
N PHE A 348 -10.32 -14.97 -5.22
CA PHE A 348 -11.53 -15.65 -4.78
C PHE A 348 -12.38 -16.05 -5.99
N GLU A 349 -12.89 -17.28 -6.03
CA GLU A 349 -14.01 -17.63 -6.89
C GLU A 349 -15.30 -17.35 -6.13
N ALA A 350 -16.21 -16.59 -6.75
CA ALA A 350 -17.53 -16.34 -6.18
C ALA A 350 -18.32 -17.66 -6.12
N CYS A 351 -18.19 -18.41 -5.03
CA CYS A 351 -19.09 -19.51 -4.72
C CYS A 351 -20.04 -19.11 -3.58
N CYS A 352 -21.33 -19.18 -3.94
CA CYS A 352 -22.59 -19.23 -3.19
C CYS A 352 -22.70 -18.58 -1.80
N GLU A 353 -23.75 -17.77 -1.65
CA GLU A 353 -24.29 -17.20 -0.42
C GLU A 353 -24.92 -18.22 0.55
N ASP A 354 -24.69 -19.53 0.42
CA ASP A 354 -25.09 -20.49 1.47
C ASP A 354 -24.32 -20.30 2.80
N CYS A 355 -23.41 -19.32 2.86
CA CYS A 355 -22.71 -18.88 4.06
C CYS A 355 -23.10 -17.44 4.50
N CYS A 356 -24.20 -16.89 3.99
CA CYS A 356 -24.88 -15.74 4.58
C CYS A 356 -25.70 -16.19 5.80
N GLY A 357 -25.01 -16.53 6.87
CA GLY A 357 -25.57 -16.64 8.22
C GLY A 357 -25.37 -15.35 8.99
#